data_AF-A0A536WBR5-F1
#
_entry.id   AF-A0A536WBR5-F1
#
_cell.length_a   1.000
_cell.length_b   1.000
_cell.length_c   1.000
_cell.angle_alpha   90.00
_cell.angle_beta   90.00
_cell.angle_gamma   90.00
#
_symmetry.space_group_name_H-M   'P 1'
#
loop_
_entity.id
_entity.type
_entity.pdbx_description
1 polymer ?
#
loop_
_entity_poly.entity_id
_entity_poly.type
_entity_poly.pdbx_seq_one_letter_code
_entity_poly.pdbx_strand_id
1 'polypeptide(L)'
;RAAELLTGTGKAYFGPRAAVMQVCYDKLQATRLVAGKGIDCPKTALGNAPGAPAFPVIVKPRRGSDSLGVRLLGKGPLPKRYRNGDYLVQEWLRGTELTVAFVAGRVGRPLAIALPPGTIYSFSRKYLRRPPRERLQDLRLAMRVREAAARIAAVLAVDWAARLDFIAAPGGRLCFLSLAAAGIERAEQLRLLTS
;
A
#
# COMPACT_ATOMS: atom_id res chain seq x y z
N ARG A 1 -18.81 5.03 -4.85
CA ARG A 1 -20.12 5.73 -4.77
C ARG A 1 -19.99 7.24 -4.63
N ALA A 2 -19.40 7.82 -3.57
CA ALA A 2 -19.29 9.29 -3.45
C ALA A 2 -18.52 9.95 -4.61
N ALA A 3 -17.32 9.44 -4.94
CA ALA A 3 -16.53 9.94 -6.07
C ALA A 3 -17.23 9.77 -7.43
N GLU A 4 -18.01 8.69 -7.62
CA GLU A 4 -18.77 8.45 -8.85
C GLU A 4 -19.89 9.47 -9.01
N LEU A 5 -20.65 9.72 -7.93
CA LEU A 5 -21.71 10.73 -7.92
C LEU A 5 -21.14 12.13 -8.22
N LEU A 6 -20.04 12.52 -7.55
CA LEU A 6 -19.39 13.81 -7.78
C LEU A 6 -18.85 13.93 -9.20
N THR A 7 -18.19 12.90 -9.73
CA THR A 7 -17.70 12.88 -11.12
C THR A 7 -18.87 13.05 -12.11
N GLY A 8 -20.00 12.38 -11.85
CA GLY A 8 -21.19 12.48 -12.69
C GLY A 8 -21.88 13.84 -12.67
N THR A 9 -21.63 14.69 -11.66
CA THR A 9 -22.18 16.07 -11.62
C THR A 9 -21.47 17.03 -12.57
N GLY A 10 -20.31 16.68 -13.11
CA GLY A 10 -19.46 17.59 -13.90
C GLY A 10 -18.85 18.75 -13.11
N LYS A 11 -19.10 18.85 -11.78
CA LYS A 11 -18.51 19.88 -10.92
C LYS A 11 -17.13 19.46 -10.43
N ALA A 12 -16.22 20.42 -10.32
CA ALA A 12 -14.93 20.21 -9.69
C ALA A 12 -15.12 19.84 -8.21
N TYR A 13 -14.35 18.85 -7.72
CA TYR A 13 -14.34 18.45 -6.32
C TYR A 13 -12.92 18.11 -5.86
N PHE A 14 -12.68 18.21 -4.56
CA PHE A 14 -11.41 17.78 -3.96
C PHE A 14 -11.41 16.28 -3.73
N GLY A 15 -10.52 15.56 -4.42
CA GLY A 15 -10.40 14.12 -4.28
C GLY A 15 -9.93 13.46 -5.58
N PRO A 16 -9.57 12.16 -5.51
CA PRO A 16 -9.24 11.39 -6.70
C PRO A 16 -10.50 11.12 -7.54
N ARG A 17 -10.34 10.94 -8.85
CA ARG A 17 -11.46 10.49 -9.71
C ARG A 17 -11.97 9.13 -9.28
N ALA A 18 -13.25 8.89 -9.58
CA ALA A 18 -13.92 7.61 -9.30
C ALA A 18 -13.14 6.40 -9.85
N ALA A 19 -12.67 6.46 -11.10
CA ALA A 19 -11.91 5.38 -11.73
C ALA A 19 -10.61 5.06 -10.98
N VAL A 20 -9.89 6.10 -10.54
CA VAL A 20 -8.66 5.96 -9.73
C VAL A 20 -8.98 5.31 -8.40
N MET A 21 -10.02 5.80 -7.71
CA MET A 21 -10.50 5.18 -6.47
C MET A 21 -10.81 3.69 -6.64
N GLN A 22 -11.53 3.31 -7.69
CA GLN A 22 -11.91 1.91 -7.92
C GLN A 22 -10.69 1.00 -8.10
N VAL A 23 -9.73 1.42 -8.95
CA VAL A 23 -8.51 0.66 -9.18
C VAL A 23 -7.66 0.56 -7.91
N CYS A 24 -7.49 1.67 -7.19
CA CYS A 24 -6.64 1.71 -6.00
C CYS A 24 -7.24 0.97 -4.80
N TYR A 25 -8.58 0.90 -4.72
CA TYR A 25 -9.28 0.22 -3.63
C TYR A 25 -9.22 -1.31 -3.75
N ASP A 26 -9.08 -1.82 -4.97
CA ASP A 26 -8.88 -3.24 -5.25
C ASP A 26 -7.39 -3.61 -5.25
N LYS A 27 -6.89 -4.08 -4.11
CA LYS A 27 -5.46 -4.35 -3.92
C LYS A 27 -4.90 -5.36 -4.91
N LEU A 28 -5.70 -6.34 -5.35
CA LEU A 28 -5.24 -7.33 -6.31
C LEU A 28 -5.10 -6.72 -7.70
N GLN A 29 -6.07 -5.90 -8.12
CA GLN A 29 -5.99 -5.18 -9.40
C GLN A 29 -4.78 -4.24 -9.42
N ALA A 30 -4.61 -3.41 -8.38
CA ALA A 30 -3.46 -2.51 -8.27
C ALA A 30 -2.12 -3.28 -8.30
N THR A 31 -2.00 -4.37 -7.53
CA THR A 31 -0.79 -5.20 -7.50
C THR A 31 -0.47 -5.79 -8.88
N ARG A 32 -1.48 -6.29 -9.62
CA ARG A 32 -1.29 -6.86 -10.96
C ARG A 32 -0.84 -5.82 -11.98
N LEU A 33 -1.46 -4.63 -11.98
CA LEU A 33 -1.06 -3.53 -12.88
C LEU A 33 0.37 -3.08 -12.62
N VAL A 34 0.74 -2.92 -11.34
CA VAL A 34 2.09 -2.51 -10.92
C VAL A 34 3.13 -3.58 -11.26
N ALA A 35 2.86 -4.85 -10.91
CA ALA A 35 3.74 -5.97 -11.23
C ALA A 35 3.94 -6.17 -12.73
N GLY A 36 2.87 -5.99 -13.53
CA GLY A 36 2.95 -6.03 -15.00
C GLY A 36 3.82 -4.95 -15.63
N LYS A 37 4.26 -3.94 -14.86
CA LYS A 37 5.21 -2.90 -15.28
C LYS A 37 6.61 -3.11 -14.71
N GLY A 38 6.89 -4.32 -14.22
CA GLY A 38 8.20 -4.73 -13.70
C GLY A 38 8.53 -4.11 -12.34
N ILE A 39 7.54 -3.61 -11.60
CA ILE A 39 7.73 -3.12 -10.24
C ILE A 39 7.44 -4.28 -9.28
N ASP A 40 8.38 -4.55 -8.39
CA ASP A 40 8.30 -5.71 -7.52
C ASP A 40 7.18 -5.58 -6.48
N CYS A 41 6.49 -6.69 -6.26
CA CYS A 41 5.34 -6.85 -5.38
C CYS A 41 5.46 -8.20 -4.68
N PRO A 42 4.97 -8.35 -3.43
CA PRO A 42 4.93 -9.65 -2.80
C PRO A 42 4.02 -10.61 -3.60
N LYS A 43 4.39 -11.89 -3.67
CA LYS A 43 3.55 -12.90 -4.32
C LYS A 43 2.17 -12.88 -3.70
N THR A 44 1.12 -12.70 -4.51
CA THR A 44 -0.24 -12.47 -4.04
C THR A 44 -1.22 -13.35 -4.82
N ALA A 45 -2.07 -14.07 -4.09
CA ALA A 45 -3.14 -14.89 -4.64
C ALA A 45 -4.48 -14.55 -3.99
N LEU A 46 -5.59 -14.90 -4.65
CA LEU A 46 -6.89 -14.93 -3.99
C LEU A 46 -6.92 -16.08 -2.98
N GLY A 47 -7.69 -15.94 -1.90
CA GLY A 47 -7.78 -16.97 -0.87
C GLY A 47 -8.40 -18.29 -1.33
N ASN A 48 -9.13 -18.28 -2.44
CA ASN A 48 -9.65 -19.48 -3.11
C ASN A 48 -8.82 -19.92 -4.33
N ALA A 49 -7.71 -19.25 -4.65
CA ALA A 49 -6.88 -19.64 -5.78
C ALA A 49 -5.99 -20.86 -5.41
N PRO A 50 -5.77 -21.79 -6.35
CA PRO A 50 -4.75 -22.82 -6.20
C PRO A 50 -3.35 -22.17 -6.18
N GLY A 51 -2.41 -22.75 -5.44
CA GLY A 51 -1.03 -22.25 -5.41
C GLY A 51 -0.80 -20.98 -4.59
N ALA A 52 -1.53 -20.80 -3.49
CA ALA A 52 -1.28 -19.70 -2.55
C ALA A 52 0.19 -19.72 -2.03
N PRO A 53 0.77 -18.55 -1.69
CA PRO A 53 2.12 -18.48 -1.13
C PRO A 53 2.33 -19.42 0.08
N ALA A 54 3.55 -19.93 0.24
CA ALA A 54 3.93 -20.74 1.38
C ALA A 54 3.90 -19.93 2.69
N PHE A 55 3.58 -20.59 3.79
CA PHE A 55 3.59 -19.97 5.12
C PHE A 55 5.02 -19.63 5.56
N PRO A 56 5.20 -18.55 6.35
CA PRO A 56 4.18 -17.61 6.84
C PRO A 56 3.60 -16.68 5.76
N VAL A 57 2.32 -16.32 5.89
CA VAL A 57 1.60 -15.46 4.92
C VAL A 57 0.89 -14.29 5.60
N ILE A 58 0.75 -13.20 4.86
CA ILE A 58 -0.21 -12.13 5.16
C ILE A 58 -1.55 -12.47 4.54
N VAL A 59 -2.60 -12.45 5.35
CA VAL A 59 -3.98 -12.48 4.87
C VAL A 59 -4.60 -11.10 5.05
N LYS A 60 -5.25 -10.58 4.02
CA LYS A 60 -5.89 -9.26 4.05
C LYS A 60 -7.13 -9.20 3.15
N PRO A 61 -8.13 -8.37 3.48
CA PRO A 61 -9.21 -8.09 2.55
C PRO A 61 -8.70 -7.50 1.24
N ARG A 62 -9.21 -8.00 0.11
CA ARG A 62 -8.93 -7.50 -1.24
C ARG A 62 -9.26 -6.02 -1.35
N ARG A 63 -10.39 -5.62 -0.75
CA ARG A 63 -10.88 -4.24 -0.66
C ARG A 63 -10.91 -3.79 0.80
N GLY A 64 -10.61 -2.52 1.05
CA GLY A 64 -10.58 -1.94 2.40
C GLY A 64 -9.32 -1.13 2.69
N SER A 65 -9.31 -0.39 3.79
CA SER A 65 -8.25 0.55 4.18
C SER A 65 -7.62 0.20 5.54
N ASP A 66 -6.61 0.99 5.94
CA ASP A 66 -6.16 1.13 7.33
C ASP A 66 -5.65 -0.15 8.01
N SER A 67 -5.24 -1.11 7.19
CA SER A 67 -4.82 -2.43 7.66
C SER A 67 -5.90 -3.19 8.45
N LEU A 68 -7.18 -2.83 8.28
CA LEU A 68 -8.29 -3.59 8.87
C LEU A 68 -8.37 -4.99 8.23
N GLY A 69 -8.49 -6.00 9.08
CA GLY A 69 -8.52 -7.41 8.66
C GLY A 69 -7.17 -7.97 8.22
N VAL A 70 -6.07 -7.20 8.26
CA VAL A 70 -4.72 -7.71 7.95
C VAL A 70 -4.21 -8.59 9.09
N ARG A 71 -3.75 -9.80 8.78
CA ARG A 71 -3.24 -10.77 9.75
C ARG A 71 -1.99 -11.46 9.20
N LEU A 72 -0.99 -11.66 10.06
CA LEU A 72 0.11 -12.58 9.80
C LEU A 72 -0.29 -13.97 10.30
N LEU A 73 -0.28 -14.96 9.41
CA LEU A 73 -0.48 -16.37 9.75
C LEU A 73 0.86 -17.09 9.65
N GLY A 74 1.34 -17.60 10.78
CA GLY A 74 2.65 -18.27 10.85
C GLY A 74 2.68 -19.66 10.23
N LYS A 75 1.55 -20.37 10.25
CA LYS A 75 1.42 -21.76 9.79
C LYS A 75 0.05 -22.02 9.19
N GLY A 76 -0.01 -23.02 8.31
CA GLY A 76 -1.24 -23.47 7.67
C GLY A 76 -2.05 -24.48 8.49
N PRO A 77 -3.19 -24.93 7.94
CA PRO A 77 -3.78 -24.48 6.66
C PRO A 77 -4.46 -23.10 6.78
N LEU A 78 -4.75 -22.47 5.63
CA LEU A 78 -5.50 -21.20 5.61
C LEU A 78 -6.91 -21.42 6.22
N PRO A 79 -7.35 -20.62 7.21
CA PRO A 79 -8.70 -20.75 7.78
C PRO A 79 -9.83 -20.62 6.74
N LYS A 80 -10.91 -21.40 6.87
CA LYS A 80 -12.04 -21.45 5.92
C LYS A 80 -12.61 -20.07 5.58
N ARG A 81 -12.72 -19.16 6.56
CA ARG A 81 -13.22 -17.78 6.38
C ARG A 81 -12.43 -16.94 5.38
N TYR A 82 -11.18 -17.30 5.09
CA TYR A 82 -10.31 -16.60 4.15
C TYR A 82 -10.25 -17.28 2.78
N ARG A 83 -10.90 -18.44 2.59
CA ARG A 83 -10.87 -19.22 1.35
C ARG A 83 -11.93 -18.77 0.35
N ASN A 84 -11.92 -17.49 -0.01
CA ASN A 84 -12.86 -16.91 -0.97
C ASN A 84 -12.19 -15.76 -1.77
N GLY A 85 -12.94 -15.17 -2.71
CA GLY A 85 -12.44 -14.10 -3.58
C GLY A 85 -12.30 -12.71 -2.92
N ASP A 86 -12.73 -12.56 -1.67
CA ASP A 86 -12.70 -11.30 -0.93
C ASP A 86 -11.41 -11.13 -0.11
N TYR A 87 -10.65 -12.20 0.07
CA TYR A 87 -9.37 -12.19 0.78
C TYR A 87 -8.21 -12.48 -0.15
N LEU A 88 -7.09 -11.83 0.14
CA LEU A 88 -5.79 -12.07 -0.47
C LEU A 88 -4.91 -12.83 0.50
N VAL A 89 -4.17 -13.79 -0.04
CA VAL A 89 -3.07 -14.48 0.63
C VAL A 89 -1.79 -14.00 -0.05
N GLN A 90 -0.91 -13.41 0.73
CA GLN A 90 0.26 -12.70 0.26
C GLN A 90 1.50 -13.22 0.99
N GLU A 91 2.62 -13.33 0.26
CA GLU A 91 3.95 -13.57 0.82
C GLU A 91 4.22 -12.61 1.98
N TRP A 92 4.66 -13.13 3.13
CA TRP A 92 5.13 -12.27 4.19
C TRP A 92 6.57 -11.83 3.93
N LEU A 93 6.74 -10.52 3.72
CA LEU A 93 8.04 -9.90 3.59
C LEU A 93 8.53 -9.41 4.95
N ARG A 94 9.79 -9.70 5.25
CA ARG A 94 10.53 -9.09 6.36
C ARG A 94 11.36 -7.94 5.82
N GLY A 95 11.37 -6.81 6.51
CA GLY A 95 12.13 -5.64 6.11
C GLY A 95 11.63 -4.37 6.76
N THR A 96 12.15 -3.23 6.30
CA THR A 96 11.74 -1.92 6.76
C THR A 96 10.45 -1.51 6.07
N GLU A 97 9.39 -1.24 6.84
CA GLU A 97 8.16 -0.65 6.30
C GLU A 97 8.39 0.83 6.00
N LEU A 98 8.07 1.22 4.76
CA LEU A 98 8.27 2.57 4.24
C LEU A 98 6.94 3.13 3.76
N THR A 99 6.73 4.42 3.99
CA THR A 99 5.59 5.17 3.47
C THR A 99 6.08 6.40 2.71
N VAL A 100 5.40 6.74 1.61
CA VAL A 100 5.67 7.95 0.84
C VAL A 100 4.37 8.53 0.28
N ALA A 101 4.27 9.85 0.31
CA ALA A 101 3.15 10.55 -0.31
C ALA A 101 3.42 10.87 -1.78
N PHE A 102 2.37 10.75 -2.58
CA PHE A 102 2.25 11.40 -3.88
C PHE A 102 1.13 12.43 -3.78
N VAL A 103 1.40 13.69 -4.13
CA VAL A 103 0.41 14.78 -4.11
C VAL A 103 0.65 15.68 -5.32
N ALA A 104 -0.38 15.89 -6.14
CA ALA A 104 -0.37 16.85 -7.25
C ALA A 104 0.88 16.70 -8.16
N GLY A 105 1.19 15.46 -8.58
CA GLY A 105 2.33 15.18 -9.46
C GLY A 105 3.69 15.10 -8.77
N ARG A 106 3.77 15.34 -7.45
CA ARG A 106 5.03 15.34 -6.70
C ARG A 106 5.09 14.18 -5.72
N VAL A 107 6.23 13.50 -5.70
CA VAL A 107 6.55 12.50 -4.69
C VAL A 107 7.31 13.14 -3.55
N GLY A 108 6.75 13.04 -2.35
CA GLY A 108 7.35 13.51 -1.11
C GLY A 108 8.55 12.66 -0.67
N ARG A 109 9.05 12.96 0.52
CA ARG A 109 10.14 12.20 1.13
C ARG A 109 9.63 10.87 1.71
N PRO A 110 10.28 9.72 1.43
CA PRO A 110 9.96 8.46 2.10
C PRO A 110 10.31 8.49 3.59
N LEU A 111 9.44 7.91 4.40
CA LEU A 111 9.64 7.73 5.84
C LEU A 111 9.65 6.25 6.18
N ALA A 112 10.55 5.86 7.08
CA ALA A 112 10.57 4.53 7.68
C ALA A 112 9.66 4.48 8.91
N ILE A 113 8.90 3.40 9.05
CA ILE A 113 8.01 3.20 10.19
C ILE A 113 8.75 2.34 11.21
N ALA A 114 9.05 2.92 12.38
CA ALA A 114 9.81 2.25 13.43
C ALA A 114 8.99 1.13 14.08
N LEU A 115 9.10 -0.08 13.55
CA LEU A 115 8.38 -1.27 14.01
C LEU A 115 9.33 -2.26 14.69
N PRO A 116 8.92 -2.90 15.80
CA PRO A 116 9.65 -4.03 16.34
C PRO A 116 9.82 -5.14 15.29
N PRO A 117 10.96 -5.85 15.27
CA PRO A 117 11.21 -6.93 14.31
C PRO A 117 10.08 -7.97 14.27
N GLY A 118 9.73 -8.41 13.07
CA GLY A 118 8.70 -9.43 12.86
C GLY A 118 7.26 -8.95 13.08
N THR A 119 7.03 -7.65 13.27
CA THR A 119 5.69 -7.09 13.44
C THR A 119 5.19 -6.40 12.18
N ILE A 120 3.88 -6.44 11.95
CA ILE A 120 3.22 -5.81 10.79
C ILE A 120 2.64 -4.44 11.18
N TYR A 121 2.57 -3.51 10.22
CA TYR A 121 1.89 -2.22 10.42
C TYR A 121 0.35 -2.34 10.41
N SER A 122 -0.19 -2.87 11.52
CA SER A 122 -1.62 -3.09 11.74
C SER A 122 -2.39 -1.80 12.04
N PHE A 123 -3.73 -1.89 12.00
CA PHE A 123 -4.64 -0.81 12.43
C PHE A 123 -4.29 -0.26 13.82
N SER A 124 -4.10 -1.16 14.80
CA SER A 124 -3.73 -0.77 16.17
C SER A 124 -2.41 0.02 16.22
N ARG A 125 -1.47 -0.27 15.32
CA ARG A 125 -0.23 0.52 15.22
C ARG A 125 -0.43 1.85 14.53
N LYS A 126 -1.29 1.92 13.53
CA LYS A 126 -1.64 3.18 12.85
C LYS A 126 -2.28 4.19 13.80
N TYR A 127 -3.20 3.75 14.66
CA TYR A 127 -4.05 4.68 15.44
C TYR A 127 -3.82 4.68 16.94
N LEU A 128 -3.47 3.53 17.54
CA LEU A 128 -3.32 3.42 19.00
C LEU A 128 -1.87 3.58 19.42
N ARG A 129 -0.94 2.81 18.82
CA ARG A 129 0.48 2.83 19.23
C ARG A 129 1.31 3.91 18.52
N ARG A 130 0.92 4.30 17.31
CA ARG A 130 1.53 5.38 16.51
C ARG A 130 3.07 5.35 16.53
N PRO A 131 3.71 4.30 16.00
CA PRO A 131 5.16 4.22 15.99
C PRO A 131 5.76 5.44 15.27
N PRO A 132 6.95 5.88 15.69
CA PRO A 132 7.66 6.97 15.03
C PRO A 132 7.81 6.72 13.52
N ARG A 133 7.75 7.81 12.76
CA ARG A 133 8.07 7.83 11.33
C ARG A 133 9.37 8.59 11.17
N GLU A 134 10.40 7.88 10.78
CA GLU A 134 11.76 8.39 10.76
C GLU A 134 12.18 8.71 9.33
N ARG A 135 13.07 9.70 9.20
CA ARG A 135 13.69 10.02 7.93
C ARG A 135 14.56 8.84 7.51
N LEU A 136 14.36 8.37 6.30
CA LEU A 136 15.25 7.38 5.72
C LEU A 136 16.62 8.01 5.46
N GLN A 137 17.64 7.53 6.18
CA GLN A 137 19.02 8.03 6.08
C GLN A 137 19.73 7.50 4.82
N ASP A 138 19.36 6.29 4.37
CA ASP A 138 19.84 5.74 3.11
C ASP A 138 19.23 6.51 1.92
N LEU A 139 20.02 7.44 1.38
CA LEU A 139 19.61 8.29 0.26
C LEU A 139 19.36 7.49 -1.03
N ARG A 140 20.09 6.39 -1.26
CA ARG A 140 19.89 5.57 -2.46
C ARG A 140 18.55 4.85 -2.38
N LEU A 141 18.24 4.26 -1.22
CA LEU A 141 16.93 3.64 -1.00
C LEU A 141 15.81 4.69 -1.07
N ALA A 142 16.02 5.88 -0.52
CA ALA A 142 15.05 6.97 -0.61
C ALA A 142 14.76 7.37 -2.07
N MET A 143 15.79 7.51 -2.91
CA MET A 143 15.62 7.79 -4.34
C MET A 143 14.85 6.66 -5.04
N ARG A 144 15.22 5.40 -4.81
CA ARG A 144 14.53 4.24 -5.39
C ARG A 144 13.05 4.19 -5.03
N VAL A 145 12.70 4.49 -3.78
CA VAL A 145 11.31 4.56 -3.33
C VAL A 145 10.56 5.69 -4.03
N ARG A 146 11.20 6.87 -4.19
CA ARG A 146 10.56 8.01 -4.87
C ARG A 146 10.31 7.71 -6.35
N GLU A 147 11.29 7.13 -7.04
CA GLU A 147 11.16 6.71 -8.44
C GLU A 147 10.07 5.65 -8.61
N ALA A 148 10.07 4.62 -7.76
CA ALA A 148 9.03 3.60 -7.76
C ALA A 148 7.65 4.21 -7.51
N ALA A 149 7.52 5.12 -6.54
CA ALA A 149 6.25 5.77 -6.24
C ALA A 149 5.74 6.66 -7.39
N ALA A 150 6.62 7.41 -8.06
CA ALA A 150 6.26 8.18 -9.25
C ALA A 150 5.75 7.26 -10.38
N ARG A 151 6.46 6.15 -10.64
CA ARG A 151 6.06 5.16 -11.64
C ARG A 151 4.71 4.51 -11.29
N ILE A 152 4.49 4.11 -10.04
CA ILE A 152 3.22 3.52 -9.60
C ILE A 152 2.08 4.52 -9.72
N ALA A 153 2.28 5.78 -9.31
CA ALA A 153 1.29 6.83 -9.44
C ALA A 153 0.87 7.02 -10.91
N ALA A 154 1.82 6.99 -11.84
CA ALA A 154 1.54 7.05 -13.27
C ALA A 154 0.78 5.79 -13.77
N VAL A 155 1.22 4.59 -13.38
CA VAL A 155 0.58 3.31 -13.77
C VAL A 155 -0.87 3.22 -13.31
N LEU A 156 -1.17 3.75 -12.12
CA LEU A 156 -2.51 3.72 -11.53
C LEU A 156 -3.30 5.02 -11.80
N ALA A 157 -2.75 5.92 -12.63
CA ALA A 157 -3.33 7.20 -12.99
C ALA A 157 -3.76 8.05 -11.78
N VAL A 158 -2.98 8.03 -10.69
CA VAL A 158 -3.25 8.81 -9.48
C VAL A 158 -3.22 10.29 -9.83
N ASP A 159 -4.36 10.96 -9.64
CA ASP A 159 -4.65 12.31 -10.12
C ASP A 159 -4.80 13.35 -9.01
N TRP A 160 -4.72 12.93 -7.75
CA TRP A 160 -4.83 13.82 -6.61
C TRP A 160 -3.75 13.54 -5.57
N ALA A 161 -4.10 12.81 -4.51
CA ALA A 161 -3.21 12.48 -3.42
C ALA A 161 -3.32 10.99 -3.10
N ALA A 162 -2.19 10.34 -2.85
CA ALA A 162 -2.13 8.95 -2.41
C ALA A 162 -0.94 8.70 -1.49
N ARG A 163 -1.14 7.87 -0.47
CA ARG A 163 -0.05 7.28 0.31
C ARG A 163 0.29 5.92 -0.30
N LEU A 164 1.57 5.68 -0.56
CA LEU A 164 2.09 4.41 -1.05
C LEU A 164 2.92 3.77 0.05
N ASP A 165 2.62 2.50 0.34
CA ASP A 165 3.28 1.72 1.38
C ASP A 165 4.18 0.65 0.70
N PHE A 166 5.42 0.53 1.17
CA PHE A 166 6.45 -0.39 0.65
C PHE A 166 7.10 -1.19 1.78
N ILE A 167 7.74 -2.30 1.42
CA ILE A 167 8.76 -2.96 2.25
C ILE A 167 10.09 -2.97 1.51
N ALA A 168 11.13 -2.45 2.16
CA ALA A 168 12.52 -2.71 1.77
C ALA A 168 13.00 -3.98 2.48
N ALA A 169 13.01 -5.10 1.76
CA ALA A 169 13.46 -6.39 2.24
C ALA A 169 14.98 -6.56 2.05
N PRO A 170 15.61 -7.51 2.77
CA PRO A 170 17.02 -7.85 2.58
C PRO A 170 17.36 -8.18 1.11
N GLY A 171 18.64 -8.03 0.76
CA GLY A 171 19.10 -8.23 -0.63
C GLY A 171 18.71 -7.10 -1.58
N GLY A 172 18.29 -5.94 -1.05
CA GLY A 172 17.96 -4.75 -1.84
C GLY A 172 16.59 -4.79 -2.52
N ARG A 173 15.77 -5.80 -2.21
CA ARG A 173 14.42 -5.95 -2.78
C ARG A 173 13.46 -4.89 -2.24
N LEU A 174 12.86 -4.08 -3.12
CA LEU A 174 11.89 -3.05 -2.75
C LEU A 174 10.51 -3.41 -3.30
N CYS A 175 9.59 -3.77 -2.41
CA CYS A 175 8.27 -4.27 -2.78
C CYS A 175 7.17 -3.25 -2.50
N PHE A 176 6.31 -3.01 -3.49
CA PHE A 176 5.06 -2.28 -3.31
C PHE A 176 4.01 -3.15 -2.60
N LEU A 177 3.39 -2.64 -1.52
CA LEU A 177 2.41 -3.40 -0.75
C LEU A 177 0.96 -3.04 -1.08
N SER A 178 0.70 -1.74 -1.14
CA SER A 178 -0.61 -1.15 -1.40
C SER A 178 -0.51 0.37 -1.49
N LEU A 179 -1.56 1.00 -1.99
CA LEU A 179 -1.76 2.43 -1.85
C LEU A 179 -3.12 2.76 -1.23
N ALA A 180 -3.23 3.95 -0.68
CA ALA A 180 -4.48 4.57 -0.26
C ALA A 180 -4.65 5.89 -1.00
N ALA A 181 -5.54 5.91 -2.00
CA ALA A 181 -5.98 7.15 -2.64
C ALA A 181 -6.82 7.96 -1.63
N ALA A 182 -6.59 9.27 -1.57
CA ALA A 182 -7.17 10.19 -0.59
C ALA A 182 -6.74 10.01 0.89
N GLY A 183 -5.83 9.08 1.20
CA GLY A 183 -5.45 8.71 2.56
C GLY A 183 -4.31 9.51 3.19
N ILE A 184 -4.07 10.76 2.76
CA ILE A 184 -3.05 11.60 3.39
C ILE A 184 -3.76 12.71 4.16
N GLU A 185 -3.61 12.69 5.49
CA GLU A 185 -4.09 13.74 6.37
C GLU A 185 -3.44 15.07 5.97
N ARG A 186 -4.17 16.20 6.01
CA ARG A 186 -3.68 17.50 5.51
C ARG A 186 -2.35 17.93 6.16
N ALA A 187 -2.18 17.63 7.45
CA ALA A 187 -0.93 17.86 8.19
C ALA A 187 0.23 16.96 7.72
N GLU A 188 -0.07 15.73 7.29
CA GLU A 188 0.89 14.79 6.72
C GLU A 188 1.25 15.17 5.27
N GLN A 189 0.31 15.71 4.49
CA GLN A 189 0.59 16.29 3.17
C GLN A 189 1.60 17.43 3.26
N LEU A 190 1.39 18.36 4.20
CA LEU A 190 2.30 19.48 4.43
C LEU A 190 3.69 18.99 4.85
N ARG A 191 3.79 18.11 5.86
CA ARG A 191 5.09 17.57 6.32
C ARG A 191 5.87 16.82 5.25
N LEU A 192 5.20 16.09 4.36
CA LEU A 192 5.85 15.30 3.32
C LEU A 192 6.26 16.12 2.08
N LEU A 193 5.68 17.31 1.91
CA LEU A 193 5.97 18.22 0.79
C LEU A 193 6.97 19.34 1.16
N THR A 194 7.12 19.68 2.44
CA THR A 194 7.95 20.81 2.89
C THR A 194 9.27 20.42 3.58
N SER A 195 9.69 19.14 3.54
CA SER A 195 10.85 18.65 4.31
C SER A 195 11.83 17.74 3.58
#